data_AF-E1WY21-F1
#
_entry.id   AF-E1WY21-F1
#
_cell.length_a   1.000
_cell.length_b   1.000
_cell.length_c   1.000
_cell.angle_alpha   90.00
_cell.angle_beta   90.00
_cell.angle_gamma   90.00
#
_symmetry.space_group_name_H-M   'P 1'
#
loop_
_entity.id
_entity.type
_entity.pdbx_description
1 polymer ?
#
loop_
_entity_poly.entity_id
_entity_poly.type
_entity_poly.pdbx_seq_one_letter_code
_entity_poly.pdbx_strand_id
1 'polypeptide(L)'
;MNRELLNKIDNSITSILWISATEFHNTQNYFEEFNYLMSGILEKKQENLTGLYQTDSFNRPLSIALIKKDTNQSALAAAESSLAIINKESNSKVLIVHENIEDNLKTKFEKKYKGCEFLEFSPTKEDSND
;
A
#
# COMPACT_ATOMS: atom_id res chain seq x y z
N MET A 1 -4.71 6.94 14.33
CA MET A 1 -5.00 5.61 13.75
C MET A 1 -6.41 5.51 13.13
N ASN A 2 -6.48 5.59 11.80
CA ASN A 2 -7.57 5.37 10.86
C ASN A 2 -8.05 3.91 10.91
N ARG A 3 -9.24 3.73 11.52
CA ARG A 3 -9.87 2.42 11.69
C ARG A 3 -10.47 1.88 10.39
N GLU A 4 -10.83 2.76 9.46
CA GLU A 4 -11.43 2.32 8.19
C GLU A 4 -10.42 1.56 7.34
N LEU A 5 -9.18 2.07 7.24
CA LEU A 5 -8.09 1.36 6.59
C LEU A 5 -7.84 -0.01 7.23
N LEU A 6 -7.72 -0.05 8.55
CA LEU A 6 -7.46 -1.31 9.27
C LEU A 6 -8.61 -2.32 9.11
N ASN A 7 -9.86 -1.86 9.10
CA ASN A 7 -11.02 -2.72 8.88
C ASN A 7 -11.11 -3.28 7.46
N LYS A 8 -10.49 -2.61 6.46
CA LYS A 8 -10.39 -3.14 5.10
C LYS A 8 -9.34 -4.26 4.99
N ILE A 9 -8.40 -4.34 5.94
CA ILE A 9 -7.34 -5.35 5.94
C ILE A 9 -7.84 -6.59 6.71
N ASP A 10 -8.35 -7.56 5.97
CA ASP A 10 -8.72 -8.88 6.48
C ASP A 10 -7.69 -9.96 6.10
N ASN A 11 -7.97 -11.22 6.46
CA ASN A 11 -7.10 -12.37 6.16
C ASN A 11 -7.08 -12.79 4.68
N SER A 12 -7.89 -12.16 3.83
CA SER A 12 -7.88 -12.37 2.38
C SER A 12 -6.83 -11.50 1.68
N ILE A 13 -6.41 -10.38 2.29
CA ILE A 13 -5.40 -9.49 1.74
C ILE A 13 -4.02 -10.11 1.94
N THR A 14 -3.35 -10.42 0.83
CA THR A 14 -1.99 -10.98 0.85
C THR A 14 -0.94 -9.90 0.71
N SER A 15 -1.31 -8.72 0.19
CA SER A 15 -0.36 -7.62 0.00
C SER A 15 -0.98 -6.24 0.03
N ILE A 16 -0.18 -5.26 0.42
CA ILE A 16 -0.53 -3.85 0.43
C ILE A 16 0.52 -3.05 -0.32
N LEU A 17 0.08 -2.17 -1.22
CA LEU A 17 0.90 -1.19 -1.90
C LEU A 17 0.57 0.19 -1.33
N TRP A 18 1.44 0.74 -0.51
CA TRP A 18 1.33 2.13 -0.07
C TRP A 18 2.13 3.01 -1.02
N ILE A 19 1.42 3.78 -1.86
CA ILE A 19 2.01 4.61 -2.90
C ILE A 19 1.92 6.08 -2.50
N SER A 20 3.06 6.75 -2.46
CA SER A 20 3.16 8.18 -2.18
C SER A 20 3.93 8.93 -3.27
N ALA A 21 3.57 10.18 -3.52
CA ALA A 21 4.34 11.09 -4.38
C ALA A 21 5.47 11.81 -3.61
N THR A 22 5.51 11.66 -2.28
CA THR A 22 6.50 12.27 -1.40
C THR A 22 7.26 11.20 -0.61
N GLU A 23 8.38 11.59 0.00
CA GLU A 23 9.11 10.71 0.90
C GLU A 23 8.26 10.28 2.09
N PHE A 24 8.48 9.04 2.55
CA PHE A 24 7.76 8.53 3.71
C PHE A 24 8.31 9.12 5.01
N HIS A 25 7.41 9.67 5.82
CA HIS A 25 7.73 10.29 7.11
C HIS A 25 6.70 9.88 8.17
N ASN A 26 7.09 9.97 9.45
CA ASN A 26 6.23 9.60 10.57
C ASN A 26 4.98 10.48 10.72
N THR A 27 4.94 11.64 10.07
CA THR A 27 3.79 12.55 10.05
C THR A 27 2.85 12.32 8.88
N GLN A 28 3.16 11.40 7.96
CA GLN A 28 2.25 11.08 6.86
C GLN A 28 1.01 10.36 7.36
N ASN A 29 -0.09 10.58 6.66
CA ASN A 29 -1.30 9.80 6.82
C ASN A 29 -0.98 8.31 6.60
N TYR A 30 -1.61 7.45 7.40
CA TYR A 30 -1.41 6.00 7.41
C TYR A 30 -0.12 5.49 8.06
N PHE A 31 0.80 6.37 8.46
CA PHE A 31 2.07 5.93 9.03
C PHE A 31 1.88 5.07 10.28
N GLU A 32 0.99 5.46 11.20
CA GLU A 32 0.73 4.71 12.44
C GLU A 32 0.20 3.30 12.15
N GLU A 33 -0.66 3.16 11.16
CA GLU A 33 -1.34 1.94 10.73
C GLU A 33 -0.33 1.00 10.10
N PHE A 34 0.49 1.51 9.19
CA PHE A 34 1.55 0.73 8.56
C PHE A 34 2.64 0.36 9.57
N ASN A 35 3.00 1.26 10.48
CA ASN A 35 3.94 0.97 11.55
C ASN A 35 3.37 -0.11 12.50
N TYR A 36 2.08 -0.07 12.82
CA TYR A 36 1.37 -1.10 13.58
C TYR A 36 1.42 -2.46 12.85
N LEU A 37 1.04 -2.51 11.58
CA LEU A 37 1.06 -3.73 10.77
C LEU A 37 2.46 -4.34 10.65
N MET A 38 3.49 -3.51 10.67
CA MET A 38 4.90 -3.92 10.60
C MET A 38 5.60 -3.97 11.96
N SER A 39 4.84 -4.10 13.07
CA SER A 39 5.39 -4.28 14.42
C SER A 39 6.44 -3.23 14.82
N GLY A 40 6.22 -1.97 14.45
CA GLY A 40 7.06 -0.84 14.83
C GLY A 40 8.33 -0.65 13.99
N ILE A 41 8.49 -1.36 12.85
CA ILE A 41 9.75 -1.30 12.09
C ILE A 41 10.00 0.07 11.44
N LEU A 42 8.94 0.81 11.08
CA LEU A 42 9.10 2.10 10.38
C LEU A 42 9.71 3.15 11.31
N GLU A 43 9.27 3.19 12.57
CA GLU A 43 9.84 4.08 13.59
C GLU A 43 11.30 3.75 13.90
N LYS A 44 11.70 2.48 13.81
CA LYS A 44 13.09 2.05 14.04
C LYS A 44 14.03 2.47 12.92
N LYS A 45 13.58 2.45 11.67
CA LYS A 45 14.42 2.77 10.51
C LYS A 45 14.71 4.27 10.37
N GLN A 46 13.80 5.14 10.79
CA GLN A 46 13.88 6.62 10.77
C GLN A 46 14.04 7.28 9.37
N GLU A 47 14.72 6.64 8.41
CA GLU A 47 14.98 7.10 7.05
C GLU A 47 14.91 5.94 6.04
N ASN A 48 14.87 6.26 4.73
CA ASN A 48 14.85 5.28 3.63
C ASN A 48 13.79 4.19 3.80
N LEU A 49 12.56 4.62 4.10
CA LEU A 49 11.44 3.72 4.38
C LEU A 49 10.88 3.05 3.13
N THR A 50 11.13 3.58 1.94
CA THR A 50 10.75 2.95 0.66
C THR A 50 11.32 1.53 0.57
N GLY A 51 10.49 0.56 0.23
CA GLY A 51 10.91 -0.84 0.12
C GLY A 51 9.79 -1.83 0.33
N LEU A 52 10.14 -3.11 0.22
CA LEU A 52 9.26 -4.24 0.50
C LEU A 52 9.50 -4.76 1.92
N TYR A 53 8.43 -4.85 2.69
CA TYR A 53 8.40 -5.37 4.05
C TYR A 53 7.54 -6.61 4.08
N GLN A 54 7.96 -7.60 4.86
CA GLN A 54 7.17 -8.80 5.12
C GLN A 54 6.90 -8.87 6.62
N THR A 55 5.64 -9.05 6.96
CA THR A 55 5.14 -9.16 8.33
C THR A 55 4.14 -10.29 8.40
N ASP A 56 3.83 -10.76 9.60
CA ASP A 56 2.75 -11.70 9.83
C ASP A 56 1.52 -10.93 10.34
N SER A 57 0.42 -11.02 9.61
CA SER A 57 -0.86 -10.45 10.00
C SER A 57 -1.93 -11.54 9.99
N PHE A 58 -2.73 -11.65 11.07
CA PHE A 58 -3.77 -12.67 11.21
C PHE A 58 -3.28 -14.11 10.93
N ASN A 59 -2.07 -14.46 11.38
CA ASN A 59 -1.42 -15.76 11.14
C ASN A 59 -1.13 -16.09 9.66
N ARG A 60 -1.02 -15.06 8.80
CA ARG A 60 -0.59 -15.22 7.41
C ARG A 60 0.49 -14.20 7.03
N PRO A 61 1.40 -14.54 6.12
CA PRO A 61 2.35 -13.58 5.58
C PRO A 61 1.61 -12.45 4.85
N LEU A 62 1.94 -11.22 5.20
CA LEU A 62 1.47 -9.99 4.57
C LEU A 62 2.69 -9.24 4.01
N SER A 63 2.69 -9.01 2.69
CA SER A 63 3.71 -8.20 2.05
C SER A 63 3.25 -6.75 1.95
N ILE A 64 4.05 -5.80 2.43
CA ILE A 64 3.74 -4.37 2.42
C ILE A 64 4.83 -3.67 1.63
N ALA A 65 4.48 -3.03 0.52
CA ALA A 65 5.40 -2.24 -0.29
C ALA A 65 5.15 -0.75 -0.05
N LEU A 66 6.15 -0.05 0.47
CA LEU A 66 6.20 1.41 0.53
C LEU A 66 6.86 1.91 -0.75
N ILE A 67 6.10 2.58 -1.59
CA ILE A 67 6.49 2.96 -2.95
C ILE A 67 6.43 4.47 -3.07
N LYS A 68 7.58 5.10 -3.30
CA LYS A 68 7.64 6.49 -3.75
C LYS A 68 7.54 6.53 -5.26
N LYS A 69 6.54 7.23 -5.77
CA LYS A 69 6.35 7.50 -7.20
C LYS A 69 7.10 8.78 -7.58
N ASP A 70 7.98 8.69 -8.56
CA ASP A 70 8.60 9.90 -9.14
C ASP A 70 7.58 10.74 -9.91
N THR A 71 7.80 12.06 -10.01
CA THR A 71 6.85 13.01 -10.63
C THR A 71 6.41 12.59 -12.03
N ASN A 72 7.34 12.11 -12.86
CA ASN A 72 7.10 11.72 -14.25
C ASN A 72 6.76 10.23 -14.44
N GLN A 73 6.73 9.45 -13.36
CA GLN A 73 6.44 8.03 -13.40
C GLN A 73 4.96 7.77 -13.09
N SER A 74 4.35 6.77 -13.72
CA SER A 74 3.02 6.32 -13.30
C SER A 74 3.10 5.43 -12.06
N ALA A 75 2.07 5.42 -11.22
CA ALA A 75 2.02 4.58 -10.02
C ALA A 75 2.16 3.09 -10.36
N LEU A 76 1.61 2.69 -11.50
CA LEU A 76 1.72 1.32 -12.01
C LEU A 76 3.16 0.95 -12.41
N ALA A 77 3.92 1.90 -12.97
CA ALA A 77 5.35 1.70 -13.23
C ALA A 77 6.17 1.71 -11.94
N ALA A 78 5.84 2.57 -10.98
CA ALA A 78 6.52 2.62 -9.68
C ALA A 78 6.33 1.32 -8.88
N ALA A 79 5.15 0.70 -8.97
CA ALA A 79 4.80 -0.53 -8.26
C ALA A 79 5.25 -1.82 -8.97
N GLU A 80 5.78 -1.74 -10.20
CA GLU A 80 6.03 -2.91 -11.04
C GLU A 80 7.00 -3.91 -10.40
N SER A 81 8.12 -3.43 -9.87
CA SER A 81 9.11 -4.30 -9.20
C SER A 81 8.52 -4.98 -7.96
N SER A 82 7.76 -4.24 -7.14
CA SER A 82 7.12 -4.78 -5.94
C SER A 82 6.10 -5.84 -6.30
N LEU A 83 5.27 -5.58 -7.33
CA LEU A 83 4.28 -6.54 -7.80
C LEU A 83 4.91 -7.77 -8.45
N ALA A 84 6.02 -7.66 -9.17
CA ALA A 84 6.72 -8.83 -9.70
C ALA A 84 7.20 -9.78 -8.58
N ILE A 85 7.52 -9.25 -7.40
CA ILE A 85 7.94 -10.05 -6.24
C ILE A 85 6.73 -10.65 -5.53
N ILE A 86 5.68 -9.85 -5.34
CA ILE A 86 4.47 -10.20 -4.59
C ILE A 86 3.59 -11.20 -5.36
N ASN A 87 3.48 -11.04 -6.67
CA ASN A 87 2.43 -11.64 -7.48
C ASN A 87 2.79 -13.02 -8.04
N LYS A 88 3.56 -13.81 -7.27
CA LYS A 88 3.97 -15.16 -7.67
C LYS A 88 2.83 -16.18 -7.64
N GLU A 89 1.74 -15.88 -6.96
CA GLU A 89 0.58 -16.77 -6.84
C GLU A 89 -0.67 -16.17 -7.51
N SER A 90 -1.27 -16.95 -8.39
CA SER A 90 -2.59 -16.69 -8.96
C SER A 90 -3.65 -16.69 -7.83
N ASN A 91 -4.48 -15.64 -7.77
CA ASN A 91 -5.46 -15.30 -6.72
C ASN A 91 -4.95 -14.42 -5.55
N SER A 92 -3.87 -13.67 -5.74
CA SER A 92 -3.45 -12.66 -4.77
C SER A 92 -4.45 -11.50 -4.70
N LYS A 93 -4.82 -11.08 -3.48
CA LYS A 93 -5.65 -9.89 -3.24
C LYS A 93 -4.80 -8.76 -2.68
N VAL A 94 -4.75 -7.65 -3.41
CA VAL A 94 -3.83 -6.55 -3.19
C VAL A 94 -4.60 -5.28 -2.85
N LEU A 95 -4.29 -4.67 -1.71
CA LEU A 95 -4.82 -3.35 -1.35
C LEU A 95 -3.88 -2.25 -1.83
N ILE A 96 -4.39 -1.30 -2.60
CA ILE A 96 -3.68 -0.09 -2.97
C ILE A 96 -4.09 1.01 -1.99
N VAL A 97 -3.13 1.57 -1.26
CA VAL A 97 -3.32 2.70 -0.36
C VAL A 97 -2.58 3.89 -0.93
N HIS A 98 -3.26 5.00 -1.16
CA HIS A 98 -2.65 6.19 -1.74
C HIS A 98 -3.44 7.45 -1.39
N GLU A 99 -2.84 8.63 -1.62
CA GLU A 99 -3.50 9.92 -1.44
C GLU A 99 -3.40 10.76 -2.70
N ASN A 100 -4.51 10.87 -3.43
CA ASN A 100 -4.62 11.70 -4.63
C ASN A 100 -3.47 11.51 -5.64
N ILE A 101 -2.98 10.27 -5.79
CA ILE A 101 -1.83 9.98 -6.65
C ILE A 101 -2.22 10.02 -8.12
N GLU A 102 -3.22 9.23 -8.50
CA GLU A 102 -3.78 9.19 -9.85
C GLU A 102 -5.22 8.70 -9.80
N ASP A 103 -6.02 9.08 -10.80
CA ASP A 103 -7.36 8.54 -10.96
C ASP A 103 -7.33 7.10 -11.50
N ASN A 104 -8.35 6.33 -11.10
CA ASN A 104 -8.63 4.98 -11.58
C ASN A 104 -7.45 4.01 -11.41
N LEU A 105 -6.71 4.11 -10.30
CA LEU A 105 -5.56 3.25 -10.05
C LEU A 105 -5.95 1.78 -10.05
N LYS A 106 -6.97 1.38 -9.28
CA LYS A 106 -7.47 0.00 -9.29
C LYS A 106 -7.67 -0.54 -10.70
N THR A 107 -8.40 0.18 -11.55
CA THR A 107 -8.69 -0.25 -12.93
C THR A 107 -7.42 -0.37 -13.78
N LYS A 108 -6.44 0.51 -13.59
CA LYS A 108 -5.13 0.41 -14.28
C LYS A 108 -4.38 -0.85 -13.86
N PHE A 109 -4.34 -1.15 -12.55
CA PHE A 109 -3.69 -2.35 -12.03
C PHE A 109 -4.38 -3.63 -12.49
N GLU A 110 -5.71 -3.71 -12.41
CA GLU A 110 -6.50 -4.87 -12.87
C GLU A 110 -6.30 -5.17 -14.37
N LYS A 111 -6.16 -4.13 -15.20
CA LYS A 111 -5.88 -4.29 -16.64
C LYS A 111 -4.53 -4.94 -16.93
N LYS A 112 -3.49 -4.61 -16.14
CA LYS A 112 -2.13 -5.13 -16.35
C LYS A 112 -1.91 -6.48 -15.67
N TYR A 113 -2.39 -6.65 -14.44
CA TYR A 113 -2.15 -7.83 -13.60
C TYR A 113 -3.41 -8.69 -13.51
N LYS A 114 -3.67 -9.44 -14.58
CA LYS A 114 -4.81 -10.36 -14.66
C LYS A 114 -4.63 -11.50 -13.65
N GLY A 115 -5.71 -11.88 -12.97
CA GLY A 115 -5.71 -12.95 -11.97
C GLY A 115 -5.43 -12.49 -10.53
N CYS A 116 -5.33 -11.18 -10.31
CA CYS A 116 -5.26 -10.56 -9.00
C CYS A 116 -6.53 -9.76 -8.75
N GLU A 117 -6.98 -9.76 -7.50
CA GLU A 117 -8.04 -8.86 -7.05
C GLU A 117 -7.39 -7.60 -6.49
N PHE A 118 -7.79 -6.42 -6.96
CA PHE A 118 -7.32 -5.15 -6.41
C PHE A 118 -8.42 -4.46 -5.63
N LEU A 119 -8.08 -4.02 -4.43
CA LEU A 119 -8.84 -3.08 -3.64
C LEU A 119 -8.12 -1.73 -3.63
N GLU A 120 -8.87 -0.66 -3.41
CA GLU A 120 -8.32 0.68 -3.34
C GLU A 120 -8.85 1.40 -2.10
N PHE A 121 -7.93 2.05 -1.40
CA PHE A 121 -8.20 2.95 -0.30
C PHE A 121 -7.49 4.27 -0.58
N SER A 122 -8.29 5.32 -0.78
CA SER A 122 -7.82 6.69 -0.90
C SER A 122 -8.82 7.54 -0.13
N PRO A 123 -8.36 8.41 0.79
CA PRO A 123 -9.26 9.38 1.40
C PRO A 123 -9.71 10.32 0.28
N THR A 124 -11.02 10.39 0.05
CA THR A 124 -11.61 11.48 -0.73
C THR A 124 -11.45 12.78 0.07
N LYS A 125 -11.21 13.91 -0.60
CA LYS A 125 -11.08 15.25 0.02
C LYS A 125 -12.26 15.69 0.91
N GLU A 126 -13.33 14.90 1.02
CA GLU A 126 -14.51 15.21 1.83
C GLU A 126 -14.36 14.91 3.32
N ASP A 127 -13.36 14.13 3.74
CA ASP A 127 -13.18 13.77 5.17
C ASP A 127 -12.33 14.77 5.98
N SER A 128 -12.06 15.97 5.44
CA SER A 128 -11.27 17.02 6.12
C SER A 128 -12.10 18.10 6.83
N ASN A 129 -13.42 17.93 6.95
CA ASN A 129 -14.27 18.85 7.71
C ASN A 129 -14.82 18.16 8.97
N ASP A 130 -14.08 18.25 10.06
CA ASP A 130 -14.64 18.33 11.42
C ASP A 130 -13.71 19.19 12.30
#